data_AF-A0A226WYF6-F1
#
_entry.id   AF-A0A226WYF6-F1
#
_cell.length_a   1.000
_cell.length_b   1.000
_cell.length_c   1.000
_cell.angle_alpha   90.00
_cell.angle_beta   90.00
_cell.angle_gamma   90.00
#
_symmetry.space_group_name_H-M   'P 1'
#
loop_
_entity.id
_entity.type
_entity.pdbx_description
1 polymer ?
#
loop_
_entity_poly.entity_id
_entity_poly.type
_entity_poly.pdbx_seq_one_letter_code
_entity_poly.pdbx_strand_id
1 'polypeptide(L)'
;MEEPHLPDGWIIDGPDALLEAAAAWAPESYSVYVLGRSARGSDTFPCRVKGIWREVKAFEGARGALWYSTSAGDMKPCEFAGAAGRIPPELAKEISFYANEDRL
;
A
#
# COMPACT_ATOMS: atom_id res chain seq x y z
N MET A 1 21.49 15.11 -29.10
CA MET A 1 21.72 14.32 -27.88
C MET A 1 20.37 14.22 -27.21
N GLU A 2 19.73 13.05 -27.25
CA GLU A 2 18.56 12.79 -26.41
C GLU A 2 19.04 12.76 -24.96
N GLU A 3 18.37 13.53 -24.09
CA GLU A 3 18.56 13.37 -22.64
C GLU A 3 18.13 11.95 -22.25
N PRO A 4 18.85 11.29 -21.34
CA PRO A 4 18.44 9.97 -20.87
C PRO A 4 17.05 10.09 -20.23
N HIS A 5 16.04 9.55 -20.91
CA HIS A 5 14.71 9.42 -20.34
C HIS A 5 14.80 8.47 -19.14
N LEU A 6 14.58 9.03 -17.94
CA LEU A 6 14.35 8.20 -16.77
C LEU A 6 13.09 7.36 -17.03
N PRO A 7 13.08 6.08 -16.63
CA PRO A 7 11.90 5.25 -16.83
C PRO A 7 10.70 5.89 -16.12
N ASP A 8 9.58 5.98 -16.84
CA ASP A 8 8.30 6.30 -16.21
C ASP A 8 8.03 5.26 -15.12
N GLY A 9 7.65 5.72 -13.92
CA GLY A 9 7.33 4.82 -12.81
C GLY A 9 6.23 3.83 -13.17
N TRP A 10 6.19 2.70 -12.48
CA TRP A 10 5.16 1.67 -12.71
C TRP A 10 3.88 2.01 -11.95
N ILE A 11 2.73 1.82 -12.61
CA ILE A 11 1.41 1.86 -11.98
C ILE A 11 0.89 0.43 -11.90
N ILE A 12 0.61 -0.03 -10.68
CA ILE A 12 0.01 -1.34 -10.42
C ILE A 12 -1.42 -1.12 -9.96
N ASP A 13 -2.37 -1.77 -10.64
CA ASP A 13 -3.79 -1.68 -10.31
C ASP A 13 -4.19 -2.81 -9.36
N GLY A 14 -4.51 -2.43 -8.12
CA GLY A 14 -5.03 -3.33 -7.09
C GLY A 14 -3.98 -3.91 -6.12
N PRO A 15 -4.41 -4.24 -4.89
CA PRO A 15 -3.51 -4.67 -3.83
C PRO A 15 -2.96 -6.09 -4.03
N ASP A 16 -3.69 -7.01 -4.65
CA ASP A 16 -3.16 -8.36 -4.94
C ASP A 16 -2.08 -8.32 -6.03
N ALA A 17 -2.27 -7.54 -7.09
CA ALA A 17 -1.25 -7.34 -8.14
C ALA A 17 0.02 -6.70 -7.57
N LEU A 18 -0.12 -5.80 -6.59
CA LEU A 18 1.02 -5.24 -5.86
C LEU A 18 1.78 -6.32 -5.08
N LEU A 19 1.08 -7.25 -4.42
CA LEU A 19 1.74 -8.34 -3.70
C LEU A 19 2.50 -9.28 -4.66
N GLU A 20 1.92 -9.58 -5.83
CA GLU A 20 2.59 -10.39 -6.86
C GLU A 20 3.85 -9.70 -7.39
N ALA A 21 3.77 -8.41 -7.70
CA ALA A 21 4.93 -7.62 -8.14
C ALA A 21 6.00 -7.53 -7.04
N ALA A 22 5.58 -7.26 -5.81
CA ALA A 22 6.47 -7.14 -4.66
C ALA A 22 7.19 -8.45 -4.33
N ALA A 23 6.58 -9.61 -4.60
CA ALA A 23 7.22 -10.91 -4.44
C ALA A 23 8.31 -11.18 -5.50
N ALA A 24 8.22 -10.55 -6.66
CA ALA A 24 9.20 -10.69 -7.74
C ALA A 24 10.39 -9.73 -7.62
N TRP A 25 10.28 -8.67 -6.80
CA TRP A 25 11.27 -7.61 -6.68
C TRP A 25 12.00 -7.64 -5.33
N ALA A 26 13.25 -7.17 -5.31
CA ALA A 26 13.97 -6.96 -4.07
C ALA A 26 13.26 -5.85 -3.26
N PRO A 27 12.92 -6.05 -1.96
CA PRO A 27 12.18 -5.05 -1.16
C PRO A 27 12.81 -3.65 -1.11
N GLU A 28 14.12 -3.54 -1.33
CA GLU A 28 14.91 -2.31 -1.39
C GLU A 28 15.02 -1.69 -2.80
N SER A 29 14.36 -2.27 -3.82
CA SER A 29 14.44 -1.77 -5.20
C SER A 29 13.29 -0.82 -5.57
N TYR A 30 12.31 -0.66 -4.70
CA TYR A 30 11.12 0.14 -4.97
C TYR A 30 10.57 0.81 -3.71
N SER A 31 9.72 1.80 -3.89
CA SER A 31 8.95 2.42 -2.82
C SER A 31 7.49 2.50 -3.25
N VAL A 32 6.58 2.11 -2.36
CA VAL A 32 5.15 2.04 -2.63
C VAL A 32 4.48 3.29 -2.07
N TYR A 33 3.62 3.92 -2.87
CA TYR A 33 2.87 5.11 -2.49
C TYR A 33 1.39 4.91 -2.81
N VAL A 34 0.54 5.47 -1.95
CA VAL A 34 -0.89 5.68 -2.25
C VAL A 34 -1.16 7.17 -2.39
N LEU A 35 -2.13 7.53 -3.22
CA LEU A 35 -2.60 8.91 -3.29
C LEU A 35 -3.57 9.16 -2.15
N GLY A 36 -3.08 9.79 -1.09
CA GLY A 36 -3.91 10.29 0.00
C GLY A 36 -4.69 11.53 -0.44
N ARG A 37 -5.88 11.74 0.12
CA ARG A 37 -6.63 12.99 0.02
C ARG A 37 -6.45 13.81 1.30
N SER A 38 -6.26 15.11 1.15
CA SER A 38 -6.26 16.03 2.29
C SER A 38 -7.64 16.09 2.94
N ALA A 39 -7.68 16.11 4.27
CA ALA A 39 -8.94 16.30 5.01
C ALA A 39 -9.57 17.68 4.74
N ARG A 40 -8.81 18.64 4.19
CA ARG A 40 -9.22 20.04 4.00
C ARG A 40 -9.45 20.45 2.54
N GLY A 41 -9.34 19.55 1.55
CA GLY A 41 -9.49 19.95 0.15
C GLY A 41 -9.43 18.80 -0.86
N SER A 42 -9.43 19.16 -2.14
CA SER A 42 -9.30 18.24 -3.28
C SER A 42 -7.86 17.77 -3.54
N ASP A 43 -6.90 18.30 -2.77
CA ASP A 43 -5.49 18.02 -2.96
C ASP A 43 -5.19 16.55 -2.67
N THR A 44 -4.49 15.94 -3.62
CA THR A 44 -3.94 14.60 -3.46
C THR A 44 -2.44 14.70 -3.21
N PHE A 45 -1.94 13.89 -2.29
CA PHE A 45 -0.52 13.83 -1.98
C PHE A 45 -0.07 12.38 -1.87
N PRO A 46 1.15 12.05 -2.30
CA PRO A 46 1.68 10.71 -2.16
C PRO A 46 1.97 10.42 -0.68
N CYS A 47 1.34 9.38 -0.16
CA CYS A 47 1.64 8.81 1.16
C CYS A 47 2.44 7.54 0.97
N ARG A 48 3.65 7.48 1.54
CA ARG A 48 4.47 6.27 1.51
C ARG A 48 3.82 5.15 2.31
N VAL A 49 3.71 3.98 1.70
CA VAL A 49 3.19 2.75 2.33
C VAL A 49 4.34 2.04 3.03
N LYS A 50 4.12 1.59 4.27
CA LYS A 50 5.10 0.83 5.06
C LYS A 50 4.89 -0.68 5.02
N GLY A 51 3.73 -1.13 4.54
CA GLY A 51 3.44 -2.53 4.36
C GLY A 51 2.02 -2.80 3.92
N ILE A 52 1.71 -4.08 3.77
CA ILE A 52 0.35 -4.60 3.55
C ILE A 52 0.04 -5.62 4.64
N TRP A 53 -1.22 -5.64 5.06
CA TRP A 53 -1.78 -6.52 6.06
C TRP A 53 -3.03 -7.21 5.51
N ARG A 54 -3.35 -8.38 6.03
CA ARG A 54 -4.57 -9.12 5.71
C ARG A 54 -5.39 -9.37 6.98
N GLU A 55 -6.70 -9.23 6.86
CA GLU A 55 -7.62 -9.64 7.93
C GLU A 55 -7.50 -11.15 8.19
N VAL A 56 -7.27 -11.53 9.45
CA VAL A 56 -7.15 -12.94 9.88
C VAL A 56 -8.50 -13.65 9.82
N LYS A 57 -9.58 -12.96 10.14
CA LYS A 57 -10.95 -13.49 10.10
C LYS A 57 -11.72 -12.87 8.94
N ALA A 58 -11.59 -13.48 7.77
CA ALA A 58 -12.49 -13.21 6.66
C ALA A 58 -13.89 -13.76 6.96
N PHE A 59 -14.92 -13.22 6.30
CA PHE A 59 -16.20 -13.93 6.18
C PHE A 59 -15.95 -15.30 5.52
N GLU A 60 -16.70 -16.33 5.93
CA GLU A 60 -16.52 -17.70 5.44
C GLU A 60 -16.42 -17.75 3.91
N GLY A 61 -15.31 -18.31 3.41
CA GLY A 61 -15.07 -18.50 1.98
C GLY A 61 -14.46 -17.31 1.23
N ALA A 62 -14.29 -16.14 1.87
CA ALA A 62 -13.62 -14.98 1.27
C ALA A 62 -12.13 -14.91 1.65
N ARG A 63 -11.28 -14.37 0.76
CA ARG A 63 -9.96 -13.88 1.17
C ARG A 63 -10.16 -12.70 2.13
N GLY A 64 -9.40 -12.67 3.22
CA GLY A 64 -9.42 -11.54 4.15
C GLY A 64 -9.08 -10.25 3.43
N ALA A 65 -9.76 -9.15 3.79
CA ALA A 65 -9.55 -7.86 3.15
C ALA A 65 -8.10 -7.40 3.37
N LEU A 66 -7.54 -6.72 2.38
CA LEU A 66 -6.21 -6.15 2.46
C LEU A 66 -6.26 -4.75 3.04
N TRP A 67 -5.26 -4.43 3.84
CA TRP A 67 -5.06 -3.17 4.53
C TRP A 67 -3.64 -2.68 4.28
N TYR A 68 -3.45 -1.37 4.25
CA TYR A 68 -2.14 -0.76 4.15
C TYR A 68 -1.93 0.20 5.32
N SER A 69 -0.67 0.33 5.73
CA SER A 69 -0.25 1.38 6.65
C SER A 69 0.67 2.37 5.97
N THR A 70 0.60 3.62 6.41
CA THR A 70 1.39 4.71 5.85
C THR A 70 2.44 5.22 6.82
N SER A 71 3.41 5.98 6.32
CA SER A 71 4.37 6.71 7.16
C SER A 71 3.72 7.71 8.12
N ALA A 72 2.49 8.17 7.83
CA ALA A 72 1.72 9.03 8.72
C ALA A 72 1.10 8.29 9.92
N GLY A 73 1.24 6.97 10.01
CA GLY A 73 0.67 6.15 11.08
C GLY A 73 -0.77 5.69 10.82
N ASP A 74 -1.37 6.09 9.70
CA ASP A 74 -2.70 5.62 9.29
C ASP A 74 -2.67 4.14 8.91
N MET A 75 -3.70 3.40 9.30
CA MET A 75 -4.03 2.05 8.82
C MET A 75 -5.39 2.12 8.12
N LYS A 76 -5.44 1.77 6.82
CA LYS A 76 -6.63 1.94 5.97
C LYS A 76 -6.87 0.69 5.12
N PRO A 77 -8.13 0.34 4.83
CA PRO A 77 -8.42 -0.77 3.94
C PRO A 77 -8.03 -0.40 2.50
N CYS A 78 -7.53 -1.37 1.73
CA CYS A 78 -7.24 -1.18 0.31
C CYS A 78 -8.51 -0.95 -0.52
N GLU A 79 -9.66 -1.43 -0.04
CA GLU A 79 -10.96 -1.27 -0.68
C GLU A 79 -11.98 -0.65 0.27
N PHE A 80 -12.78 0.30 -0.23
CA PHE A 80 -13.71 1.09 0.57
C PHE A 80 -14.96 0.30 1.02
N ALA A 81 -15.21 -0.88 0.48
CA ALA A 81 -16.43 -1.63 0.71
C ALA A 81 -16.49 -2.23 2.12
N GLY A 82 -17.08 -1.50 3.07
CA GLY A 82 -17.59 -2.08 4.33
C GLY A 82 -16.77 -1.83 5.61
N ALA A 83 -15.78 -0.93 5.59
CA ALA A 83 -14.98 -0.63 6.78
C ALA A 83 -15.64 0.32 7.80
N ALA A 84 -16.70 1.03 7.41
CA ALA A 84 -17.41 1.96 8.30
C ALA A 84 -18.16 1.17 9.40
N GLY A 85 -17.71 1.30 10.65
CA GLY A 85 -18.37 0.71 11.82
C GLY A 85 -17.96 -0.72 12.19
N ARG A 86 -16.92 -1.28 11.55
CA ARG A 86 -16.33 -2.56 11.98
C ARG A 86 -15.46 -2.38 13.22
N ILE A 87 -15.49 -3.37 14.11
CA ILE A 87 -14.43 -3.56 15.12
C ILE A 87 -13.10 -3.62 14.36
N PRO A 88 -12.02 -2.96 14.82
CA PRO A 88 -10.72 -3.07 14.17
C PRO A 88 -10.38 -4.55 13.95
N PRO A 89 -10.22 -5.00 12.70
CA PRO A 89 -9.99 -6.40 12.43
C PRO A 89 -8.64 -6.83 13.00
N GLU A 90 -8.53 -8.10 13.33
CA GLU A 90 -7.24 -8.70 13.60
C GLU A 90 -6.46 -8.77 12.28
N LEU A 91 -5.30 -8.13 12.23
CA LEU A 91 -4.49 -7.97 11.02
C LEU A 91 -3.19 -8.76 11.13
N ALA A 92 -2.95 -9.67 10.19
CA ALA A 92 -1.67 -10.32 9.99
C ALA A 92 -0.86 -9.54 8.94
N LYS A 93 0.44 -9.33 9.20
CA LYS A 93 1.32 -8.65 8.26
C LYS A 93 1.65 -9.58 7.08
N GLU A 94 1.43 -9.10 5.85
CA GLU A 94 1.78 -9.80 4.61
C GLU A 94 3.19 -9.39 4.15
N ILE A 95 3.46 -8.08 4.11
CA ILE A 95 4.75 -7.55 3.63
C ILE A 95 5.10 -6.23 4.31
N SER A 96 6.40 -5.97 4.47
CA SER A 96 6.94 -4.66 4.85
C SER A 96 7.67 -4.02 3.67
N PHE A 97 7.51 -2.72 3.49
CA PHE A 97 8.30 -1.92 2.55
C PHE A 97 9.27 -1.03 3.32
N TYR A 98 10.51 -0.94 2.83
CA TYR A 98 11.56 -0.14 3.43
C TYR A 98 11.83 1.09 2.57
N ALA A 99 12.24 2.20 3.19
CA ALA A 99 12.59 3.38 2.42
C ALA A 99 13.96 3.16 1.76
N ASN A 100 14.07 3.52 0.49
CA ASN A 100 15.39 3.59 -0.16
C ASN A 100 16.28 4.69 0.46
N GLU A 101 15.68 5.63 1.19
CA GLU A 101 16.33 6.78 1.82
C GLU A 101 16.95 6.47 3.19
N ASP A 102 16.65 5.32 3.82
CA ASP A 102 17.28 4.89 5.08
C ASP A 102 18.76 4.44 4.89
N ARG A 103 19.36 4.76 3.73
CA ARG A 103 20.73 4.42 3.31
C ARG A 103 21.73 5.59 3.40
N LEU A 104 21.40 6.67 4.10
CA LEU A 104 22.31 7.79 4.36
C LEU A 104 22.76 7.83 5.83
#